data_AF-A0A1Y1L473-F1
#
_entry.id   AF-A0A1Y1L473-F1
#
_cell.length_a   1.000
_cell.length_b   1.000
_cell.length_c   1.000
_cell.angle_alpha   90.00
_cell.angle_beta   90.00
_cell.angle_gamma   90.00
#
_symmetry.space_group_name_H-M   'P 1'
#
loop_
_entity.id
_entity.type
_entity.pdbx_description
1 polymer ?
#
loop_
_entity_poly.entity_id
_entity_poly.type
_entity_poly.pdbx_seq_one_letter_code
_entity_poly.pdbx_strand_id
1 'polypeptide(L)'
;MLKQSNNNGNIATLYNLHKILIEIGLNNVTGSYLQISSVFYSRFQIFYLPLAFAIPPAHFVTHQQFNLIFQFWVHTEVVKTLGPLEWIFNTPNHHRVHHGSNFYCLDKNYGGVLIIWDRIFGTFANPAPNEEIIYGLVVNQPSFNLLRLETFYTIYAYEKMNSMASWRYKLAAIFYGPSWQPNRPRLGAEEDIVKVGPREKYYVKLPMWCNAYIIIHFCLVIYIFQEFVILHAQMNPMTATCFICYIIGSLTVIGLLFDNSQYAANCELIRCGLLVFAIQVGVLTIEKKNVLGFCELFFGVSSFLWILKSFNVLQISTPDKNA
;
A
#
# COMPACT_ATOMS: atom_id res chain seq x y z
N MET A 1 36.25 -39.08 -9.59
CA MET A 1 35.15 -39.00 -8.60
C MET A 1 34.40 -37.70 -8.80
N LEU A 2 33.20 -37.85 -9.37
CA LEU A 2 32.03 -36.96 -9.48
C LEU A 2 32.19 -35.43 -9.41
N LYS A 3 32.04 -34.82 -10.60
CA LYS A 3 31.41 -33.50 -10.84
C LYS A 3 30.07 -33.41 -10.09
N GLN A 4 29.86 -32.36 -9.29
CA GLN A 4 28.53 -31.82 -9.05
C GLN A 4 28.36 -30.57 -9.93
N SER A 5 27.37 -30.64 -10.81
CA SER A 5 27.05 -29.64 -11.82
C SER A 5 26.39 -28.42 -11.20
N ASN A 6 26.80 -27.25 -11.72
CA ASN A 6 26.04 -26.00 -11.74
C ASN A 6 24.54 -26.25 -11.97
N ASN A 7 23.71 -25.94 -10.96
CA ASN A 7 22.28 -25.70 -11.16
C ASN A 7 21.72 -24.55 -10.30
N ASN A 8 22.59 -23.70 -9.74
CA ASN A 8 22.20 -22.56 -8.90
C ASN A 8 21.77 -21.31 -9.71
N GLY A 9 21.95 -21.31 -11.03
CA GLY A 9 21.58 -20.19 -11.90
C GLY A 9 20.07 -20.01 -12.03
N ASN A 10 19.29 -21.09 -12.18
CA ASN A 10 17.83 -20.99 -12.37
C ASN A 10 17.07 -20.67 -11.07
N ILE A 11 17.54 -21.15 -9.91
CA ILE A 11 16.88 -20.88 -8.62
C ILE A 11 17.15 -19.44 -8.17
N ALA A 12 18.37 -18.92 -8.36
CA ALA A 12 18.67 -17.51 -8.09
C ALA A 12 17.92 -16.57 -9.05
N THR A 13 17.73 -16.97 -10.31
CA THR A 13 16.96 -16.19 -11.29
C THR A 13 15.46 -16.22 -10.99
N LEU A 14 14.90 -17.36 -10.58
CA LEU A 14 13.50 -17.46 -10.14
C LEU A 14 13.24 -16.75 -8.82
N TYR A 15 14.20 -16.79 -7.88
CA TYR A 15 14.13 -16.04 -6.62
C TYR A 15 14.20 -14.53 -6.87
N ASN A 16 15.06 -14.08 -7.79
CA ASN A 16 15.12 -12.67 -8.19
C ASN A 16 13.89 -12.25 -9.00
N LEU A 17 13.32 -13.10 -9.86
CA LEU A 17 12.04 -12.83 -10.53
C LEU A 17 10.88 -12.79 -9.55
N HIS A 18 10.85 -13.67 -8.55
CA HIS A 18 9.85 -13.67 -7.48
C HIS A 18 10.00 -12.44 -6.59
N LYS A 19 11.23 -12.02 -6.28
CA LYS A 19 11.53 -10.80 -5.52
C LYS A 19 11.18 -9.54 -6.32
N ILE A 20 11.41 -9.52 -7.63
CA ILE A 20 11.01 -8.44 -8.54
C ILE A 20 9.49 -8.42 -8.71
N LEU A 21 8.81 -9.56 -8.85
CA LEU A 21 7.35 -9.65 -8.93
C LEU A 21 6.67 -9.32 -7.60
N ILE A 22 7.35 -9.55 -6.47
CA ILE A 22 6.90 -9.14 -5.13
C ILE A 22 7.30 -7.68 -4.84
N GLU A 23 8.40 -7.13 -5.31
CA GLU A 23 8.74 -5.71 -5.15
C GLU A 23 7.94 -4.83 -6.12
N ILE A 24 7.68 -5.28 -7.34
CA ILE A 24 6.71 -4.65 -8.23
C ILE A 24 5.30 -4.92 -7.68
N GLY A 25 5.02 -6.15 -7.23
CA GLY A 25 3.73 -6.58 -6.70
C GLY A 25 3.43 -6.21 -5.25
N LEU A 26 4.33 -5.55 -4.54
CA LEU A 26 4.14 -4.99 -3.20
C LEU A 26 4.63 -3.56 -3.15
N ASN A 27 5.69 -3.10 -3.81
CA ASN A 27 6.00 -1.65 -3.80
C ASN A 27 5.24 -0.90 -4.89
N ASN A 28 5.06 -1.47 -6.09
CA ASN A 28 4.15 -0.87 -7.08
C ASN A 28 2.70 -1.26 -6.80
N VAL A 29 2.37 -2.41 -6.21
CA VAL A 29 0.97 -2.70 -5.81
C VAL A 29 0.66 -2.06 -4.47
N THR A 30 1.51 -2.02 -3.45
CA THR A 30 1.20 -1.19 -2.27
C THR A 30 1.24 0.29 -2.63
N GLY A 31 2.17 0.77 -3.46
CA GLY A 31 2.18 2.16 -3.95
C GLY A 31 1.01 2.52 -4.88
N SER A 32 0.65 1.63 -5.82
CA SER A 32 -0.49 1.84 -6.72
C SER A 32 -1.82 1.55 -6.02
N TYR A 33 -1.89 0.65 -5.03
CA TYR A 33 -3.10 0.40 -4.24
C TYR A 33 -3.28 1.45 -3.13
N LEU A 34 -2.19 2.05 -2.62
CA LEU A 34 -2.24 3.29 -1.84
C LEU A 34 -2.68 4.47 -2.72
N GLN A 35 -2.34 4.48 -4.02
CA GLN A 35 -2.98 5.37 -5.00
C GLN A 35 -4.44 4.97 -5.31
N ILE A 36 -4.86 3.72 -5.11
CA ILE A 36 -6.25 3.25 -5.26
C ILE A 36 -7.01 3.29 -3.93
N SER A 37 -6.45 3.85 -2.85
CA SER A 37 -7.23 4.18 -1.67
C SER A 37 -8.13 5.37 -2.04
N SER A 38 -9.37 5.02 -2.38
CA SER A 38 -10.49 5.92 -2.69
C SER A 38 -10.77 6.96 -1.57
N VAL A 39 -10.14 6.78 -0.40
CA VAL A 39 -10.18 7.70 0.74
C VAL A 39 -9.19 8.87 0.57
N PHE A 40 -8.04 8.68 -0.08
CA PHE A 40 -7.13 9.78 -0.42
C PHE A 40 -7.63 10.54 -1.67
N TYR A 41 -8.08 9.83 -2.71
CA TYR A 41 -8.61 10.47 -3.92
C TYR A 41 -9.85 11.35 -3.65
N SER A 42 -10.76 10.93 -2.76
CA SER A 42 -11.94 11.72 -2.40
C SER A 42 -11.61 12.99 -1.58
N ARG A 43 -10.54 12.97 -0.78
CA ARG A 43 -10.11 14.14 0.01
C ARG A 43 -9.52 15.26 -0.84
N PHE A 44 -8.91 14.95 -1.98
CA PHE A 44 -8.31 15.96 -2.86
C PHE A 44 -9.21 16.43 -4.02
N GLN A 45 -10.32 15.74 -4.31
CA GLN A 45 -11.28 16.19 -5.32
C GLN A 45 -11.85 17.57 -5.04
N ILE A 46 -12.04 17.94 -3.76
CA ILE A 46 -12.52 19.28 -3.40
C ILE A 46 -11.59 20.39 -3.88
N PHE A 47 -10.26 20.14 -3.90
CA PHE A 47 -9.28 21.10 -4.42
C PHE A 47 -9.28 21.17 -5.95
N TYR A 48 -9.82 20.15 -6.63
CA TYR A 48 -10.02 20.16 -8.08
C TYR A 48 -11.37 20.75 -8.50
N LEU A 49 -12.36 20.85 -7.59
CA LEU A 49 -13.67 21.44 -7.92
C LEU A 49 -13.59 22.85 -8.52
N PRO A 50 -12.70 23.76 -8.05
CA PRO A 50 -12.53 25.05 -8.71
C PRO A 50 -12.14 24.96 -10.19
N LEU A 51 -11.45 23.89 -10.62
CA LEU A 51 -11.11 23.69 -12.03
C LEU A 51 -12.34 23.41 -12.89
N ALA A 52 -13.44 22.89 -12.33
CA ALA A 52 -14.65 22.61 -13.08
C ALA A 52 -15.28 23.87 -13.71
N PHE A 53 -14.96 25.06 -13.20
CA PHE A 53 -15.41 26.33 -13.76
C PHE A 53 -14.61 26.79 -15.00
N ALA A 54 -13.45 26.20 -15.26
CA ALA A 54 -12.53 26.67 -16.30
C ALA A 54 -12.01 25.57 -17.23
N ILE A 55 -11.96 24.32 -16.77
CA ILE A 55 -11.34 23.19 -17.47
C ILE A 55 -12.43 22.20 -17.89
N PRO A 56 -12.59 21.94 -19.20
CA PRO A 56 -13.51 20.91 -19.67
C PRO A 56 -13.20 19.53 -19.06
N PRO A 57 -14.22 18.74 -18.66
CA PRO A 57 -14.01 17.44 -18.02
C PRO A 57 -13.10 16.50 -18.83
N ALA A 58 -13.22 16.49 -20.16
CA ALA A 58 -12.39 15.67 -21.03
C ALA A 58 -10.88 15.99 -20.92
N HIS A 59 -10.53 17.28 -20.78
CA HIS A 59 -9.13 17.70 -20.61
C HIS A 59 -8.60 17.30 -19.24
N PHE A 60 -9.42 17.46 -18.19
CA PHE A 60 -9.07 17.04 -16.84
C PHE A 60 -8.77 15.54 -16.78
N VAL A 61 -9.68 14.71 -17.32
CA VAL A 61 -9.50 13.25 -17.36
C VAL A 61 -8.25 12.88 -18.17
N THR A 62 -8.05 13.50 -19.33
CA THR A 62 -6.87 13.26 -20.18
C THR A 62 -5.57 13.58 -19.44
N HIS A 63 -5.49 14.76 -18.81
CA HIS A 63 -4.34 15.15 -18.01
C HIS A 63 -4.09 14.17 -16.85
N GLN A 64 -5.15 13.73 -16.16
CA GLN A 64 -5.05 12.77 -15.07
C GLN A 64 -4.47 11.42 -15.55
N GLN A 65 -4.86 10.93 -16.73
CA GLN A 65 -4.29 9.71 -17.31
C GLN A 65 -2.81 9.86 -17.65
N PHE A 66 -2.41 10.98 -18.28
CA PHE A 66 -1.00 11.24 -18.56
C PHE A 66 -0.17 11.36 -17.27
N ASN A 67 -0.72 12.03 -16.26
CA ASN A 67 -0.07 12.13 -14.96
C ASN A 67 0.11 10.74 -14.33
N LEU A 68 -0.92 9.90 -14.34
CA LEU A 68 -0.87 8.53 -13.81
C LEU A 68 0.23 7.70 -14.49
N ILE A 69 0.28 7.72 -15.83
CA ILE A 69 1.32 7.03 -16.60
C ILE A 69 2.71 7.56 -16.23
N PHE A 70 2.85 8.89 -16.09
CA PHE A 70 4.11 9.49 -15.70
C PHE A 70 4.52 9.08 -14.28
N GLN A 71 3.59 9.01 -13.34
CA GLN A 71 3.89 8.59 -11.97
C GLN A 71 4.40 7.15 -11.91
N PHE A 72 4.02 6.26 -12.83
CA PHE A 72 4.45 4.86 -12.76
C PHE A 72 5.98 4.70 -12.99
N TRP A 73 6.52 5.27 -14.06
CA TRP A 73 7.91 5.00 -14.46
C TRP A 73 8.95 5.67 -13.53
N VAL A 74 8.59 6.75 -12.82
CA VAL A 74 9.50 7.43 -11.87
C VAL A 74 9.83 6.59 -10.63
N HIS A 75 9.12 5.48 -10.38
CA HIS A 75 9.37 4.59 -9.22
C HIS A 75 10.40 3.47 -9.51
N THR A 76 11.23 3.61 -10.54
CA THR A 76 12.28 2.61 -10.83
C THR A 76 13.65 2.98 -10.25
N GLU A 77 14.38 1.98 -9.77
CA GLU A 77 15.78 2.14 -9.38
C GLU A 77 16.76 1.92 -10.54
N VAL A 78 16.28 1.38 -11.67
CA VAL A 78 17.12 0.98 -12.81
C VAL A 78 17.69 2.20 -13.52
N VAL A 79 16.87 3.23 -13.71
CA VAL A 79 17.30 4.48 -14.36
C VAL A 79 18.04 5.33 -13.34
N LYS A 80 19.34 5.56 -13.58
CA LYS A 80 20.21 6.33 -12.68
C LYS A 80 20.28 7.82 -13.02
N THR A 81 20.20 8.19 -14.29
CA THR A 81 20.11 9.60 -14.71
C THR A 81 19.47 9.71 -16.10
N LEU A 82 18.82 10.84 -16.38
CA LEU A 82 18.39 11.26 -17.72
C LEU A 82 19.17 12.48 -18.27
N GLY A 83 20.29 12.83 -17.65
CA GLY A 83 21.13 13.95 -18.09
C GLY A 83 20.35 15.28 -18.08
N PRO A 84 20.40 16.11 -19.13
CA PRO A 84 19.81 17.45 -19.12
C PRO A 84 18.29 17.50 -18.86
N LEU A 85 17.55 16.41 -19.10
CA LEU A 85 16.11 16.37 -18.82
C LEU A 85 15.80 16.52 -17.32
N GLU A 86 16.76 16.20 -16.45
CA GLU A 86 16.69 16.33 -14.99
C GLU A 86 16.61 17.80 -14.51
N TRP A 87 16.85 18.77 -15.39
CA TRP A 87 16.62 20.18 -15.04
C TRP A 87 15.14 20.54 -14.98
N ILE A 88 14.30 19.86 -15.75
CA ILE A 88 12.89 20.21 -15.95
C ILE A 88 11.96 19.13 -15.39
N PHE A 89 12.24 17.87 -15.66
CA PHE A 89 11.38 16.75 -15.31
C PHE A 89 11.79 16.09 -14.00
N ASN A 90 10.79 15.64 -13.24
CA ASN A 90 11.02 14.67 -12.19
C ASN A 90 11.41 13.34 -12.85
N THR A 91 12.53 12.77 -12.42
CA THR A 91 13.09 11.54 -12.96
C THR A 91 13.14 10.49 -11.86
N PRO A 92 13.31 9.21 -12.18
CA PRO A 92 13.51 8.18 -11.18
C PRO A 92 14.67 8.51 -10.23
N ASN A 93 15.67 9.25 -10.70
CA ASN A 93 16.76 9.70 -9.84
C ASN A 93 16.30 10.66 -8.73
N HIS A 94 15.53 11.69 -9.08
CA HIS A 94 15.01 12.66 -8.10
C HIS A 94 13.89 12.09 -7.25
N HIS A 95 13.03 11.27 -7.85
CA HIS A 95 11.86 10.70 -7.17
C HIS A 95 12.23 9.71 -6.06
N ARG A 96 13.39 9.05 -6.16
CA ARG A 96 13.92 8.25 -5.05
C ARG A 96 14.18 9.10 -3.80
N VAL A 97 14.63 10.35 -3.97
CA VAL A 97 14.85 11.27 -2.84
C VAL A 97 13.52 11.59 -2.17
N HIS A 98 12.46 11.81 -2.94
CA HIS A 98 11.11 12.04 -2.39
C HIS A 98 10.62 10.88 -1.51
N HIS A 99 10.93 9.65 -1.89
CA HIS A 99 10.59 8.43 -1.12
C HIS A 99 11.61 8.06 -0.04
N GLY A 100 12.69 8.84 0.10
CA GLY A 100 13.76 8.59 1.04
C GLY A 100 13.44 9.11 2.44
N SER A 101 13.86 8.35 3.44
CA SER A 101 13.77 8.70 4.86
C SER A 101 15.10 9.15 5.46
N ASN A 102 16.18 9.15 4.66
CA ASN A 102 17.44 9.79 5.02
C ASN A 102 17.19 11.27 5.35
N PHE A 103 17.98 11.82 6.26
CA PHE A 103 17.78 13.20 6.71
C PHE A 103 17.77 14.22 5.53
N TYR A 104 18.65 14.05 4.53
CA TYR A 104 18.71 14.94 3.37
C TYR A 104 17.52 14.79 2.39
N CYS A 105 16.79 13.67 2.48
CA CYS A 105 15.64 13.37 1.63
C CYS A 105 14.34 14.00 2.13
N LEU A 106 14.27 14.34 3.42
CA LEU A 106 13.06 14.84 4.04
C LEU A 106 12.66 16.20 3.46
N ASP A 107 11.37 16.32 3.15
CA ASP A 107 10.79 17.56 2.63
C ASP A 107 11.47 18.07 1.34
N LYS A 108 11.84 17.13 0.46
CA LYS A 108 12.45 17.41 -0.85
C LYS A 108 11.65 16.84 -2.02
N ASN A 109 11.86 17.44 -3.18
CA ASN A 109 11.41 16.94 -4.49
C ASN A 109 9.90 16.64 -4.54
N TYR A 110 9.07 17.63 -4.24
CA TYR A 110 7.59 17.53 -4.22
C TYR A 110 6.97 17.43 -5.62
N GLY A 111 7.67 17.87 -6.67
CA GLY A 111 7.16 17.91 -8.03
C GLY A 111 6.88 16.53 -8.61
N GLY A 112 5.61 16.20 -8.86
CA GLY A 112 5.24 14.90 -9.44
C GLY A 112 5.75 14.69 -10.87
N VAL A 113 5.61 15.69 -11.74
CA VAL A 113 6.07 15.62 -13.15
C VAL A 113 7.23 16.56 -13.42
N LEU A 114 7.16 17.78 -12.90
CA LEU A 114 8.13 18.84 -13.16
C LEU A 114 8.91 19.14 -11.89
N ILE A 115 10.23 18.87 -11.93
CA ILE A 115 11.15 19.16 -10.81
C ILE A 115 11.56 20.63 -10.78
N ILE A 116 11.28 21.38 -11.86
CA ILE A 116 11.60 22.82 -11.94
C ILE A 116 10.99 23.61 -10.77
N TRP A 117 9.81 23.20 -10.29
CA TRP A 117 9.17 23.84 -9.14
C TRP A 117 10.03 23.71 -7.89
N ASP A 118 10.58 22.54 -7.60
CA ASP A 118 11.47 22.34 -6.47
C ASP A 118 12.75 23.16 -6.56
N ARG A 119 13.24 23.40 -7.78
CA ARG A 119 14.40 24.27 -8.01
C ARG A 119 14.06 25.74 -7.74
N ILE A 120 12.91 26.20 -8.22
CA ILE A 120 12.43 27.58 -8.03
C ILE A 120 12.15 27.86 -6.55
N PHE A 121 11.56 26.91 -5.83
CA PHE A 121 11.15 27.07 -4.44
C PHE A 121 12.16 26.55 -3.41
N GLY A 122 13.33 26.05 -3.86
CA GLY A 122 14.43 25.64 -2.96
C GLY A 122 14.22 24.32 -2.22
N THR A 123 13.32 23.46 -2.70
CA THR A 123 13.04 22.12 -2.14
C THR A 123 13.73 21.00 -2.93
N PHE A 124 14.53 21.35 -3.94
CA PHE A 124 15.27 20.38 -4.73
C PHE A 124 16.44 19.76 -3.95
N ALA A 125 16.60 18.44 -4.05
CA ALA A 125 17.77 17.71 -3.60
C ALA A 125 18.14 16.59 -4.58
N ASN A 126 19.45 16.43 -4.81
CA ASN A 126 19.99 15.28 -5.54
C ASN A 126 20.26 14.11 -4.58
N PRO A 127 20.20 12.85 -5.07
CA PRO A 127 20.75 11.72 -4.32
C PRO A 127 22.21 11.94 -3.92
N ALA A 128 22.55 11.60 -2.69
CA ALA A 128 23.92 11.65 -2.21
C ALA A 128 24.73 10.50 -2.87
N PRO A 129 25.90 10.76 -3.49
CA PRO A 129 26.64 9.74 -4.24
C PRO A 129 27.10 8.52 -3.42
N ASN A 130 27.29 8.70 -2.12
CA ASN A 130 27.88 7.71 -1.22
C ASN A 130 26.92 7.27 -0.09
N GLU A 131 25.63 7.55 -0.23
CA GLU A 131 24.62 7.19 0.76
C GLU A 131 23.50 6.40 0.08
N GLU A 132 23.19 5.22 0.61
CA GLU A 132 22.04 4.45 0.16
C GLU A 132 20.75 5.13 0.62
N ILE A 133 19.78 5.22 -0.28
CA ILE A 133 18.46 5.77 0.05
C ILE A 133 17.66 4.73 0.84
N ILE A 134 17.26 5.10 2.05
CA ILE A 134 16.44 4.27 2.93
C ILE A 134 14.98 4.63 2.67
N TYR A 135 14.25 3.76 1.99
CA TYR A 135 12.87 4.02 1.59
C TYR A 135 11.86 3.96 2.75
N GLY A 136 10.77 4.70 2.58
CA GLY A 136 9.59 4.65 3.44
C GLY A 136 9.50 5.82 4.40
N LEU A 137 8.69 5.67 5.45
CA LEU A 137 8.47 6.73 6.44
C LEU A 137 9.58 6.78 7.48
N VAL A 138 9.85 7.95 8.06
CA VAL A 138 10.78 8.12 9.19
C VAL A 138 10.39 7.19 10.35
N VAL A 139 9.11 7.01 10.61
CA VAL A 139 8.59 5.99 11.54
C VAL A 139 7.83 4.96 10.72
N ASN A 140 8.46 3.82 10.42
CA ASN A 140 7.85 2.77 9.61
C ASN A 140 6.83 1.95 10.40
N GLN A 141 5.83 1.40 9.71
CA GLN A 141 4.82 0.52 10.30
C GLN A 141 5.05 -0.91 9.85
N PRO A 142 5.50 -1.83 10.74
CA PRO A 142 5.75 -3.23 10.39
C PRO A 142 4.43 -4.01 10.34
N SER A 143 3.68 -3.85 9.26
CA SER A 143 2.40 -4.54 9.08
C SER A 143 2.04 -4.65 7.60
N PHE A 144 1.36 -5.74 7.24
CA PHE A 144 0.69 -5.89 5.96
C PHE A 144 -0.81 -5.57 6.02
N ASN A 145 -1.35 -5.26 7.22
CA ASN A 145 -2.75 -4.93 7.40
C ASN A 145 -3.12 -3.58 6.75
N LEU A 146 -3.97 -3.64 5.72
CA LEU A 146 -4.41 -2.47 4.96
C LEU A 146 -4.99 -1.36 5.86
N LEU A 147 -5.97 -1.68 6.71
CA LEU A 147 -6.59 -0.65 7.57
C LEU A 147 -5.59 -0.02 8.52
N ARG A 148 -4.66 -0.79 9.08
CA ARG A 148 -3.60 -0.25 9.94
C ARG A 148 -2.72 0.72 9.17
N LEU A 149 -2.26 0.33 7.97
CA LEU A 149 -1.41 1.18 7.13
C LEU A 149 -2.11 2.46 6.68
N GLU A 150 -3.43 2.44 6.48
CA GLU A 150 -4.23 3.62 6.12
C GLU A 150 -4.56 4.52 7.33
N THR A 151 -4.75 3.95 8.52
CA THR A 151 -5.30 4.68 9.67
C THR A 151 -4.28 5.08 10.73
N PHE A 152 -3.11 4.43 10.82
CA PHE A 152 -2.17 4.64 11.93
C PHE A 152 -1.79 6.12 12.11
N TYR A 153 -1.54 6.84 11.01
CA TYR A 153 -1.14 8.24 11.08
C TYR A 153 -2.31 9.16 11.48
N THR A 154 -3.54 8.82 11.05
CA THR A 154 -4.73 9.58 11.47
C THR A 154 -4.97 9.42 12.97
N ILE A 155 -4.80 8.21 13.50
CA ILE A 155 -4.88 7.92 14.94
C ILE A 155 -3.78 8.71 15.68
N TYR A 156 -2.54 8.64 15.22
CA TYR A 156 -1.43 9.42 15.77
C TYR A 156 -1.73 10.92 15.79
N ALA A 157 -2.23 11.49 14.70
CA ALA A 157 -2.57 12.92 14.62
C ALA A 157 -3.69 13.29 15.60
N TYR A 158 -4.69 12.43 15.76
CA TYR A 158 -5.78 12.61 16.70
C TYR A 158 -5.29 12.56 18.16
N GLU A 159 -4.47 11.58 18.51
CA GLU A 159 -3.85 11.43 19.84
C GLU A 159 -2.94 12.63 20.15
N LYS A 160 -2.09 13.03 19.19
CA LYS A 160 -1.24 14.21 19.28
C LYS A 160 -2.08 15.45 19.56
N MET A 161 -3.14 15.69 18.78
CA MET A 161 -4.07 16.80 19.01
C MET A 161 -4.67 16.73 20.42
N ASN A 162 -5.16 15.57 20.86
CA ASN A 162 -5.78 15.44 22.18
C ASN A 162 -4.82 15.65 23.35
N SER A 163 -3.53 15.37 23.15
CA SER A 163 -2.49 15.63 24.15
C SER A 163 -2.18 17.13 24.36
N MET A 164 -2.65 18.01 23.46
CA MET A 164 -2.34 19.44 23.53
C MET A 164 -3.21 20.17 24.55
N ALA A 165 -2.55 20.94 25.43
CA ALA A 165 -3.19 21.66 26.54
C ALA A 165 -4.14 22.79 26.11
N SER A 166 -3.92 23.43 24.96
CA SER A 166 -4.72 24.58 24.50
C SER A 166 -5.34 24.34 23.12
N TRP A 167 -6.50 24.92 22.84
CA TRP A 167 -7.15 24.80 21.53
C TRP A 167 -6.27 25.34 20.38
N ARG A 168 -5.44 26.35 20.65
CA ARG A 168 -4.46 26.87 19.67
C ARG A 168 -3.44 25.80 19.31
N TYR A 169 -2.93 25.05 20.30
CA TYR A 169 -2.01 23.94 20.07
C TYR A 169 -2.69 22.74 19.44
N LYS A 170 -3.99 22.50 19.73
CA LYS A 170 -4.79 21.49 19.02
C LYS A 170 -4.87 21.80 17.52
N LEU A 171 -5.19 23.04 17.16
CA LEU A 171 -5.21 23.46 15.76
C LEU A 171 -3.81 23.40 15.14
N ALA A 172 -2.78 23.87 15.85
CA ALA A 172 -1.40 23.77 15.37
C ALA A 172 -1.00 22.31 15.11
N ALA A 173 -1.36 21.36 15.99
CA ALA A 173 -1.07 19.94 15.80
C ALA A 173 -1.70 19.33 14.52
N ILE A 174 -2.76 19.94 13.98
CA ILE A 174 -3.40 19.53 12.70
C ILE A 174 -2.68 20.19 11.50
N PHE A 175 -2.37 21.49 11.59
CA PHE A 175 -1.91 22.27 10.43
C PHE A 175 -0.39 22.42 10.32
N TYR A 176 0.36 22.10 11.37
CA TYR A 176 1.82 22.24 11.43
C TYR A 176 2.50 20.90 11.14
N GLY A 177 3.83 20.92 11.01
CA GLY A 177 4.61 19.73 10.66
C GLY A 177 4.42 18.57 11.65
N PRO A 178 4.60 17.32 11.21
CA PRO A 178 4.44 16.13 12.05
C PRO A 178 5.31 16.15 13.31
N SER A 179 6.50 16.76 13.24
CA SER A 179 7.44 16.91 14.36
C SER A 179 7.20 18.16 15.21
N TRP A 180 6.22 19.02 14.87
CA TRP A 180 5.96 20.25 15.64
C TRP A 180 5.55 19.96 17.09
N GLN A 181 6.10 20.74 18.02
CA GLN A 181 5.74 20.79 19.44
C GLN A 181 5.60 22.25 19.89
N PRO A 182 4.92 22.55 21.02
CA PRO A 182 4.90 23.90 21.59
C PRO A 182 6.32 24.48 21.70
N ASN A 183 6.47 25.74 21.31
CA ASN A 183 7.75 26.47 21.26
C ASN A 183 8.77 25.97 20.20
N ARG A 184 8.39 25.06 19.30
CA ARG A 184 9.18 24.70 18.11
C ARG A 184 8.68 25.45 16.85
N PRO A 185 9.53 25.61 15.82
CA PRO A 185 9.13 26.21 14.54
C PRO A 185 8.00 25.44 13.87
N ARG A 186 7.19 26.10 13.03
CA ARG A 186 5.98 25.54 12.39
C ARG A 186 6.20 24.17 11.71
N LEU A 187 7.37 23.93 11.11
CA LEU A 187 7.69 22.68 10.41
C LEU A 187 8.33 21.62 11.31
N GLY A 188 8.49 21.91 12.60
CA GLY A 188 9.37 21.17 13.52
C GLY A 188 10.78 21.77 13.55
N ALA A 189 11.57 21.32 14.52
CA ALA A 189 13.00 21.63 14.58
C ALA A 189 13.80 20.47 13.98
N GLU A 190 14.86 20.76 13.23
CA GLU A 190 15.71 19.74 12.60
C GLU A 190 16.35 18.80 13.62
N GLU A 191 16.69 19.32 14.81
CA GLU A 191 17.23 18.55 15.93
C GLU A 191 16.27 17.48 16.48
N ASP A 192 14.96 17.64 16.27
CA ASP A 192 13.93 16.70 16.72
C ASP A 192 13.68 15.58 15.68
N ILE A 193 14.31 15.65 14.50
CA ILE A 193 14.14 14.66 13.44
C ILE A 193 14.94 13.40 13.78
N VAL A 194 14.22 12.26 13.79
CA VAL A 194 14.84 10.94 13.99
C VAL A 194 15.74 10.62 12.80
N LYS A 195 17.03 10.44 13.06
CA LYS A 195 17.99 10.00 12.04
C LYS A 195 17.79 8.52 11.75
N VAL A 196 17.44 8.23 10.51
CA VAL A 196 17.16 6.87 10.05
C VAL A 196 18.45 6.20 9.60
N GLY A 197 18.78 5.04 10.18
CA GLY A 197 19.83 4.15 9.69
C GLY A 197 19.27 3.02 8.82
N PRO A 198 20.12 2.12 8.29
CA PRO A 198 19.71 0.95 7.52
C PRO A 198 18.66 0.12 8.25
N ARG A 199 17.66 -0.37 7.52
CA ARG A 199 16.54 -1.13 8.08
C ARG A 199 16.41 -2.49 7.42
N GLU A 200 16.14 -3.51 8.22
CA GLU A 200 15.67 -4.77 7.69
C GLU A 200 14.24 -4.61 7.17
N LYS A 201 13.96 -5.22 6.02
CA LYS A 201 12.61 -5.22 5.44
C LYS A 201 11.71 -6.09 6.32
N TYR A 202 10.58 -5.53 6.75
CA TYR A 202 9.60 -6.28 7.52
C TYR A 202 9.11 -7.49 6.72
N TYR A 203 9.25 -8.67 7.31
CA TYR A 203 8.90 -9.94 6.69
C TYR A 203 8.51 -10.96 7.76
N VAL A 204 7.39 -11.63 7.56
CA VAL A 204 6.94 -12.73 8.42
C VAL A 204 7.13 -14.04 7.69
N LYS A 205 7.83 -14.98 8.32
CA LYS A 205 8.09 -16.29 7.73
C LYS A 205 6.87 -17.20 7.87
N LEU A 206 6.13 -17.34 6.78
CA LEU A 206 4.98 -18.25 6.70
C LEU A 206 5.34 -19.58 6.02
N PRO A 207 4.64 -20.68 6.36
CA PRO A 207 4.74 -21.92 5.59
C PRO A 207 4.33 -21.73 4.13
N MET A 208 4.88 -22.54 3.25
CA MET A 208 4.60 -22.48 1.81
C MET A 208 3.10 -22.61 1.48
N TRP A 209 2.37 -23.49 2.18
CA TRP A 209 0.93 -23.66 1.97
C TRP A 209 0.14 -22.38 2.30
N CYS A 210 0.56 -21.65 3.35
CA CYS A 210 -0.10 -20.42 3.78
C CYS A 210 0.17 -19.30 2.78
N ASN A 211 1.42 -19.19 2.28
CA ASN A 211 1.75 -18.26 1.19
C ASN A 211 0.93 -18.55 -0.07
N ALA A 212 0.85 -19.81 -0.50
CA ALA A 212 0.05 -20.21 -1.66
C ALA A 212 -1.44 -19.89 -1.47
N TYR A 213 -1.98 -20.20 -0.28
CA TYR A 213 -3.35 -19.86 0.10
C TYR A 213 -3.64 -18.36 -0.03
N ILE A 214 -2.76 -17.52 0.55
CA ILE A 214 -2.93 -16.07 0.51
C ILE A 214 -2.87 -15.54 -0.93
N ILE A 215 -1.92 -16.03 -1.74
CA ILE A 215 -1.79 -15.61 -3.16
C ILE A 215 -3.06 -15.96 -3.94
N ILE A 216 -3.60 -17.17 -3.78
CA ILE A 216 -4.82 -17.59 -4.47
C ILE A 216 -6.00 -16.69 -4.05
N HIS A 217 -6.18 -16.45 -2.75
CA HIS A 217 -7.23 -15.54 -2.25
C HIS A 217 -7.06 -14.11 -2.75
N PHE A 218 -5.84 -13.60 -2.80
CA PHE A 218 -5.54 -12.28 -3.35
C PHE A 218 -5.91 -12.17 -4.84
N CYS A 219 -5.56 -13.18 -5.65
CA CYS A 219 -5.97 -13.25 -7.06
C CYS A 219 -7.49 -13.28 -7.21
N LEU A 220 -8.21 -14.01 -6.35
CA LEU A 220 -9.67 -14.05 -6.36
C LEU A 220 -10.29 -12.70 -5.96
N VAL A 221 -9.71 -12.00 -4.98
CA VAL A 221 -10.15 -10.64 -4.63
C VAL A 221 -9.95 -9.66 -5.79
N ILE A 222 -8.83 -9.74 -6.52
CA ILE A 222 -8.61 -8.94 -7.75
C ILE A 222 -9.67 -9.27 -8.80
N TYR A 223 -9.97 -10.56 -9.01
CA TYR A 223 -10.99 -10.97 -9.96
C TYR A 223 -12.38 -10.43 -9.58
N ILE A 224 -12.79 -10.57 -8.31
CA ILE A 224 -14.07 -10.02 -7.80
C ILE A 224 -14.10 -8.50 -7.97
N PHE A 225 -12.99 -7.79 -7.74
CA PHE A 225 -12.90 -6.35 -7.97
C PHE A 225 -13.08 -6.00 -9.46
N GLN A 226 -12.51 -6.76 -10.38
CA GLN A 226 -12.70 -6.54 -11.82
C GLN A 226 -14.16 -6.75 -12.23
N GLU A 227 -14.80 -7.81 -11.76
CA GLU A 227 -16.24 -8.05 -11.99
C GLU A 227 -17.08 -6.90 -11.42
N PHE A 228 -16.75 -6.40 -10.22
CA PHE A 228 -17.39 -5.22 -9.65
C PHE A 228 -17.23 -4.00 -10.57
N VAL A 229 -16.03 -3.69 -11.06
CA VAL A 229 -15.81 -2.55 -11.98
C VAL A 229 -16.62 -2.68 -13.26
N ILE A 230 -16.84 -3.88 -13.79
CA ILE A 230 -17.66 -4.10 -14.98
C ILE A 230 -19.15 -3.90 -14.67
N LEU A 231 -19.61 -4.39 -13.52
CA LEU A 231 -21.03 -4.48 -13.19
C LEU A 231 -21.55 -3.32 -12.31
N HIS A 232 -20.68 -2.47 -11.75
CA HIS A 232 -21.07 -1.46 -10.75
C HIS A 232 -22.16 -0.51 -11.25
N ALA A 233 -22.17 -0.18 -12.54
CA ALA A 233 -23.16 0.71 -13.15
C ALA A 233 -24.59 0.14 -13.14
N GLN A 234 -24.72 -1.19 -12.97
CA GLN A 234 -26.00 -1.90 -12.91
C GLN A 234 -26.43 -2.21 -11.47
N MET A 235 -25.53 -2.03 -10.50
CA MET A 235 -25.79 -2.32 -9.09
C MET A 235 -26.49 -1.14 -8.40
N ASN A 236 -27.38 -1.45 -7.46
CA ASN A 236 -27.86 -0.41 -6.54
C ASN A 236 -26.73 0.04 -5.58
N PRO A 237 -26.80 1.27 -5.04
CA PRO A 237 -25.73 1.82 -4.19
C PRO A 237 -25.42 0.97 -2.94
N MET A 238 -26.43 0.34 -2.34
CA MET A 238 -26.25 -0.52 -1.17
C MET A 238 -25.39 -1.74 -1.52
N THR A 239 -25.71 -2.40 -2.63
CA THR A 239 -24.98 -3.57 -3.13
C THR A 239 -23.54 -3.18 -3.46
N ALA A 240 -23.34 -2.09 -4.21
CA ALA A 240 -22.01 -1.59 -4.51
C ALA A 240 -21.19 -1.29 -3.24
N THR A 241 -21.83 -0.70 -2.22
CA THR A 241 -21.19 -0.43 -0.93
C THR A 241 -20.78 -1.72 -0.22
N CYS A 242 -21.66 -2.72 -0.17
CA CYS A 242 -21.34 -4.03 0.40
C CYS A 242 -20.14 -4.70 -0.30
N PHE A 243 -20.05 -4.60 -1.63
CA PHE A 243 -18.90 -5.09 -2.39
C PHE A 243 -17.61 -4.36 -2.03
N ILE A 244 -17.63 -3.02 -1.98
CA ILE A 244 -16.47 -2.22 -1.59
C ILE A 244 -16.02 -2.59 -0.18
N CYS A 245 -16.95 -2.67 0.78
CA CYS A 245 -16.67 -3.10 2.14
C CYS A 245 -16.07 -4.51 2.20
N TYR A 246 -16.59 -5.44 1.38
CA TYR A 246 -16.06 -6.80 1.30
C TYR A 246 -14.63 -6.83 0.73
N ILE A 247 -14.32 -6.05 -0.31
CA ILE A 247 -12.98 -5.95 -0.90
C ILE A 247 -11.98 -5.37 0.11
N ILE A 248 -12.32 -4.23 0.75
CA ILE A 248 -11.47 -3.61 1.78
C ILE A 248 -11.27 -4.58 2.96
N GLY A 249 -12.35 -5.21 3.43
CA GLY A 249 -12.29 -6.24 4.47
C GLY A 249 -11.38 -7.40 4.05
N SER A 250 -11.46 -7.85 2.81
CA SER A 250 -10.65 -8.96 2.30
C SER A 250 -9.16 -8.64 2.25
N LEU A 251 -8.80 -7.46 1.73
CA LEU A 251 -7.41 -7.01 1.73
C LEU A 251 -6.86 -6.85 3.16
N THR A 252 -7.71 -6.41 4.09
CA THR A 252 -7.36 -6.31 5.51
C THR A 252 -7.08 -7.68 6.12
N VAL A 253 -7.93 -8.67 5.86
CA VAL A 253 -7.73 -10.03 6.38
C VAL A 253 -6.52 -10.70 5.74
N ILE A 254 -6.29 -10.51 4.44
CA ILE A 254 -5.06 -10.94 3.77
C ILE A 254 -3.82 -10.34 4.45
N GLY A 255 -3.86 -9.05 4.80
CA GLY A 255 -2.81 -8.41 5.58
C GLY A 255 -2.61 -9.04 6.97
N LEU A 256 -3.69 -9.37 7.67
CA LEU A 256 -3.62 -10.10 8.96
C LEU A 256 -3.00 -11.49 8.81
N LEU A 257 -3.27 -12.19 7.71
CA LEU A 257 -2.67 -13.49 7.40
C LEU A 257 -1.18 -13.36 7.14
N PHE A 258 -0.76 -12.37 6.35
CA PHE A 258 0.66 -12.05 6.14
C PHE A 258 1.36 -11.67 7.45
N ASP A 259 0.69 -10.94 8.34
CA ASP A 259 1.21 -10.59 9.67
C ASP A 259 1.21 -11.77 10.68
N ASN A 260 0.71 -12.96 10.30
CA ASN A 260 0.46 -14.07 11.22
C ASN A 260 -0.30 -13.62 12.49
N SER A 261 -1.28 -12.74 12.33
CA SER A 261 -2.01 -12.14 13.44
C SER A 261 -2.88 -13.17 14.18
N GLN A 262 -3.00 -13.02 15.51
CA GLN A 262 -3.90 -13.83 16.33
C GLN A 262 -5.38 -13.73 15.89
N TYR A 263 -5.77 -12.63 15.26
CA TYR A 263 -7.15 -12.43 14.78
C TYR A 263 -7.40 -13.01 13.39
N ALA A 264 -6.34 -13.38 12.66
CA ALA A 264 -6.43 -13.73 11.25
C ALA A 264 -7.40 -14.90 11.00
N ALA A 265 -7.36 -15.94 11.85
CA ALA A 265 -8.22 -17.12 11.70
C ALA A 265 -9.71 -16.79 11.79
N ASN A 266 -10.11 -16.03 12.82
CA ASN A 266 -11.51 -15.67 13.03
C ASN A 266 -12.01 -14.73 11.94
N CYS A 267 -11.20 -13.74 11.55
CA CYS A 267 -11.57 -12.83 10.48
C CYS A 267 -11.65 -13.53 9.12
N GLU A 268 -10.77 -14.48 8.85
CA GLU A 268 -10.77 -15.26 7.61
C GLU A 268 -11.95 -16.22 7.51
N LEU A 269 -12.33 -16.85 8.62
CA LEU A 269 -13.56 -17.62 8.73
C LEU A 269 -14.80 -16.75 8.41
N ILE A 270 -14.92 -15.60 9.07
CA ILE A 270 -16.04 -14.68 8.84
C ILE A 270 -16.07 -14.22 7.38
N ARG A 271 -14.92 -13.78 6.85
CA ARG A 271 -14.80 -13.31 5.46
C ARG A 271 -15.21 -14.38 4.46
N CYS A 272 -14.77 -15.62 4.66
CA CYS A 272 -15.11 -16.71 3.77
C CYS A 272 -16.59 -17.08 3.87
N GLY A 273 -17.14 -17.16 5.09
CA GLY A 273 -18.56 -17.41 5.32
C GLY A 273 -19.46 -16.34 4.70
N LEU A 274 -19.09 -15.06 4.81
CA LEU A 274 -19.82 -13.95 4.20
C LEU A 274 -19.90 -14.04 2.68
N LEU A 275 -18.81 -14.46 2.01
CA LEU A 275 -18.83 -14.63 0.56
C LEU A 275 -19.73 -15.78 0.15
N VAL A 276 -19.60 -16.94 0.80
CA VAL A 276 -20.44 -18.11 0.51
C VAL A 276 -21.91 -17.76 0.72
N PHE A 277 -22.23 -17.10 1.84
CA PHE A 277 -23.59 -16.61 2.10
C PHE A 277 -24.08 -15.68 0.99
N ALA A 278 -23.27 -14.68 0.59
CA ALA A 278 -23.62 -13.73 -0.47
C ALA A 278 -23.87 -14.40 -1.83
N ILE A 279 -23.12 -15.47 -2.15
CA ILE A 279 -23.37 -16.30 -3.34
C ILE A 279 -24.71 -17.03 -3.21
N GLN A 280 -24.96 -17.70 -2.07
CA GLN A 280 -26.19 -18.47 -1.85
C GLN A 280 -27.46 -17.62 -1.88
N VAL A 281 -27.42 -16.40 -1.35
CA VAL A 281 -28.57 -15.48 -1.37
C VAL A 281 -28.69 -14.70 -2.68
N GLY A 282 -27.80 -14.93 -3.65
CA GLY A 282 -27.84 -14.29 -4.97
C GLY A 282 -27.43 -12.81 -4.98
N VAL A 283 -26.73 -12.32 -3.95
CA VAL A 283 -26.19 -10.95 -3.89
C VAL A 283 -24.94 -10.83 -4.78
N LEU A 284 -24.11 -11.87 -4.82
CA LEU A 284 -22.96 -11.95 -5.71
C LEU A 284 -23.27 -12.85 -6.91
N THR A 285 -23.47 -12.25 -8.07
CA THR A 285 -23.68 -12.95 -9.34
C THR A 285 -22.45 -12.78 -10.24
N ILE A 286 -21.63 -13.82 -10.35
CA ILE A 286 -20.55 -13.89 -11.36
C ILE A 286 -21.15 -14.53 -12.60
N GLU A 287 -21.03 -13.88 -13.76
CA GLU A 287 -21.60 -14.35 -15.04
C GLU A 287 -21.13 -15.77 -15.38
N LYS A 288 -19.84 -16.05 -15.12
CA LYS A 288 -19.24 -17.36 -15.30
C LYS A 288 -19.59 -18.31 -14.16
N LYS A 289 -20.65 -19.11 -14.33
CA LYS A 289 -21.12 -20.11 -13.36
C LYS A 289 -20.02 -21.05 -12.83
N ASN A 290 -19.07 -21.45 -13.68
CA ASN A 290 -17.95 -22.32 -13.25
C ASN A 290 -17.04 -21.62 -12.23
N VAL A 291 -16.80 -20.32 -12.40
CA VAL A 291 -15.99 -19.53 -11.46
C VAL A 291 -16.75 -19.32 -10.17
N LEU A 292 -18.06 -19.05 -10.25
CA LEU A 292 -18.92 -18.91 -9.08
C LEU A 292 -18.91 -20.18 -8.21
N GLY A 293 -19.12 -21.35 -8.83
CA GLY A 293 -19.09 -22.64 -8.12
C GLY A 293 -17.71 -22.96 -7.55
N PHE A 294 -16.63 -22.61 -8.25
CA PHE A 294 -15.27 -22.73 -7.71
C PHE A 294 -15.06 -21.84 -6.48
N CYS A 295 -15.47 -20.56 -6.54
CA CYS A 295 -15.38 -19.64 -5.42
C CYS A 295 -16.19 -20.15 -4.22
N GLU A 296 -17.42 -20.59 -4.44
CA GLU A 296 -18.27 -21.15 -3.39
C GLU A 296 -17.60 -22.34 -2.69
N LEU A 297 -17.10 -23.31 -3.45
CA LEU A 297 -16.40 -24.47 -2.90
C LEU A 297 -15.11 -24.08 -2.18
N PHE A 298 -14.27 -23.25 -2.82
CA PHE A 298 -12.96 -22.89 -2.29
C PHE A 298 -13.08 -22.07 -1.00
N PHE A 299 -14.00 -21.11 -0.94
CA PHE A 299 -14.27 -20.32 0.27
C PHE A 299 -15.01 -21.13 1.34
N GLY A 300 -15.86 -22.09 0.96
CA GLY A 300 -16.47 -23.05 1.89
C GLY A 300 -15.42 -23.94 2.58
N VAL A 301 -14.52 -24.54 1.80
CA VAL A 301 -13.39 -25.33 2.32
C VAL A 301 -12.45 -24.47 3.16
N SER A 302 -12.18 -23.24 2.73
CA SER A 302 -11.39 -22.27 3.49
C SER A 302 -12.01 -21.99 4.85
N SER A 303 -13.33 -21.73 4.90
CA SER A 303 -14.05 -21.54 6.16
C SER A 303 -13.86 -22.74 7.10
N PHE A 304 -13.99 -23.96 6.58
CA PHE A 304 -13.78 -25.17 7.38
C PHE A 304 -12.33 -25.29 7.92
N LEU A 305 -11.33 -25.02 7.08
CA LEU A 305 -9.93 -25.01 7.48
C LEU A 305 -9.68 -24.02 8.63
N TRP A 306 -10.28 -22.84 8.56
CA TRP A 306 -10.10 -21.80 9.57
C TRP A 306 -10.92 -22.02 10.83
N ILE A 307 -12.04 -22.73 10.77
CA ILE A 307 -12.74 -23.25 11.96
C ILE A 307 -11.80 -24.12 12.79
N LEU A 308 -11.14 -25.10 12.16
CA LEU A 308 -10.19 -25.99 12.84
C LEU A 308 -9.04 -25.20 13.47
N LYS A 309 -8.56 -24.16 12.76
CA LYS A 309 -7.51 -23.27 13.27
C LYS A 309 -7.98 -22.43 14.46
N SER A 310 -9.19 -21.88 14.44
CA SER A 310 -9.77 -21.09 15.54
C SER A 310 -9.91 -21.90 16.83
N PHE A 311 -10.06 -23.23 16.73
CA PHE A 311 -10.03 -24.15 17.87
C PHE A 311 -8.61 -24.63 18.23
N ASN A 312 -7.56 -24.01 17.68
CA ASN A 312 -6.14 -24.38 17.88
C ASN A 312 -5.79 -25.82 17.49
N VAL A 313 -6.59 -26.46 16.63
CA VAL A 313 -6.31 -27.83 16.13
C VAL A 313 -5.18 -27.83 15.09
N LEU A 314 -4.95 -26.70 14.41
CA LEU A 314 -3.89 -26.50 13.40
C LEU A 314 -2.94 -25.37 13.84
N GLN A 315 -1.64 -25.48 13.57
CA GLN A 315 -0.63 -24.43 13.83
C GLN A 315 -0.05 -23.90 12.50
N ILE A 316 0.04 -22.57 12.36
CA ILE A 316 0.49 -21.90 11.10
C ILE A 316 1.97 -21.54 11.20
N SER A 317 2.48 -21.28 12.39
CA SER A 317 3.90 -21.14 12.65
C SER A 317 4.27 -21.87 13.93
N THR A 318 5.47 -22.43 13.96
CA THR A 318 6.14 -22.77 15.21
C THR A 318 6.51 -21.47 15.92
N PRO A 319 6.30 -21.33 17.24
CA PRO A 319 6.77 -20.17 17.97
C PRO A 319 8.27 -20.01 17.74
N ASP A 320 8.70 -18.79 17.39
CA ASP A 320 10.13 -18.47 17.40
C ASP A 320 10.64 -18.70 18.82
N LYS A 321 11.60 -19.61 18.97
CA LYS A 321 12.18 -19.94 20.28
C LYS A 321 13.06 -18.82 20.84
N ASN A 322 13.20 -17.69 20.14
CA ASN A 322 14.14 -16.60 20.45
C ASN A 322 13.50 -15.21 20.24
N ALA A 323 12.28 -14.98 20.73
CA ALA A 323 11.71 -13.64 20.84
C ALA A 323 11.95 -13.06 22.24
#